data_AF-A0A803MA21-F1
#
_entry.id   AF-A0A803MA21-F1
#
_cell.length_a   1.000
_cell.length_b   1.000
_cell.length_c   1.000
_cell.angle_alpha   90.00
_cell.angle_beta   90.00
_cell.angle_gamma   90.00
#
_symmetry.space_group_name_H-M   'P 1'
#
loop_
_entity.id
_entity.type
_entity.pdbx_description
1 polymer ?
#
loop_
_entity_poly.entity_id
_entity_poly.type
_entity_poly.pdbx_seq_one_letter_code
_entity_poly.pdbx_strand_id
1 'polypeptide(L)'
;MASLVIYSPSTVAPSSSHTKLFKICNFKQQNAKILSPSSLFGKNLAISNDLNTQKLMNMKKRSSLVNCSVTSPAPPAALLFDCDGVLVDTERDGHRVSFNDTFTERGLGVSWDVDLYGELLKIGGGKERMTAYFNQVGWPEKAPSGDAERKEFVASLHKRKTELFMALIEKKLLPLRPGVAKLIDQALGKGVKVAVCSTSNEKAVSAIVSCLLGPERAEKMQIFAGDVVPRKKPDPAIYTLASTTLGVDPASCVVVEDSAIGLAAAKAAGMKCIVTKSGYTAEEDFENADAVFDCIGDPPEERFDLDFCGSLVAKQYAS
;
A
#
# COMPACT_ATOMS: atom_id res chain seq x y z
N MET A 1 -70.21 -3.08 35.69
CA MET A 1 -69.41 -2.55 36.81
C MET A 1 -68.21 -1.85 36.23
N ALA A 2 -68.18 -0.54 36.32
CA ALA A 2 -67.10 0.32 35.86
C ALA A 2 -66.12 0.55 37.02
N SER A 3 -64.82 0.60 36.73
CA SER A 3 -63.88 1.43 37.50
C SER A 3 -62.85 2.02 36.56
N LEU A 4 -62.99 3.34 36.45
CA LEU A 4 -62.17 4.33 35.77
C LEU A 4 -61.14 4.84 36.78
N VAL A 5 -59.87 4.97 36.40
CA VAL A 5 -58.90 5.80 37.14
C VAL A 5 -58.14 6.66 36.13
N ILE A 6 -58.31 7.98 36.24
CA ILE A 6 -57.60 9.04 35.54
C ILE A 6 -57.21 10.10 36.58
N TYR A 7 -55.92 10.49 36.63
CA TYR A 7 -55.36 11.85 36.84
C TYR A 7 -53.83 11.68 36.96
N SER A 8 -52.96 12.10 36.03
CA SER A 8 -52.56 13.46 35.56
C SER A 8 -51.17 13.88 36.12
N PRO A 9 -50.44 14.76 35.42
CA PRO A 9 -48.97 14.68 35.31
C PRO A 9 -48.22 15.75 36.14
N SER A 10 -46.96 15.46 36.46
CA SER A 10 -46.02 16.44 37.04
C SER A 10 -44.97 16.86 36.00
N THR A 11 -45.02 18.13 35.67
CA THR A 11 -44.03 18.90 34.88
C THR A 11 -42.87 19.36 35.77
N VAL A 12 -41.62 19.15 35.32
CA VAL A 12 -40.47 20.01 35.69
C VAL A 12 -39.60 20.24 34.44
N ALA A 13 -39.21 21.50 34.27
CA ALA A 13 -38.63 22.16 33.10
C ALA A 13 -37.13 21.84 32.85
N PRO A 14 -36.56 22.27 31.69
CA PRO A 14 -35.23 21.86 31.21
C PRO A 14 -34.12 22.83 31.62
N SER A 15 -32.91 22.33 31.86
CA SER A 15 -31.70 23.14 32.08
C SER A 15 -30.82 23.24 30.83
N SER A 16 -30.82 24.46 30.27
CA SER A 16 -29.71 25.24 29.72
C SER A 16 -28.45 24.55 29.14
N SER A 17 -28.35 24.66 27.81
CA SER A 17 -27.27 25.32 27.03
C SER A 17 -25.79 24.98 27.28
N HIS A 18 -25.17 24.35 26.27
CA HIS A 18 -23.85 24.75 25.78
C HIS A 18 -23.72 24.45 24.28
N THR A 19 -24.07 25.43 23.44
CA THR A 19 -23.81 25.42 22.01
C THR A 19 -22.43 26.05 21.77
N LYS A 20 -21.43 25.25 21.37
CA LYS A 20 -20.16 25.78 20.84
C LYS A 20 -20.36 26.11 19.36
N LEU A 21 -20.53 27.40 19.06
CA LEU A 21 -20.33 27.95 17.72
C LEU A 21 -18.84 27.81 17.34
N PHE A 22 -18.55 27.08 16.26
CA PHE A 22 -17.32 27.28 15.50
C PHE A 22 -17.61 28.17 14.30
N LYS A 23 -16.88 29.29 14.26
CA LYS A 23 -16.91 30.31 13.21
C LYS A 23 -16.51 29.71 11.86
N ILE A 24 -17.39 29.86 10.88
CA ILE A 24 -17.08 29.76 9.45
C ILE A 24 -16.34 31.05 9.06
N CYS A 25 -15.07 30.94 8.67
CA CYS A 25 -14.32 32.03 8.09
C CYS A 25 -14.63 32.12 6.59
N ASN A 26 -15.35 33.18 6.20
CA ASN A 26 -15.56 33.58 4.81
C ASN A 26 -14.24 34.07 4.20
N PHE A 27 -13.69 33.34 3.23
CA PHE A 27 -12.64 33.86 2.35
C PHE A 27 -13.29 34.49 1.11
N LYS A 28 -13.15 35.82 0.99
CA LYS A 28 -13.57 36.58 -0.17
C LYS A 28 -12.68 36.24 -1.37
N GLN A 29 -13.30 35.84 -2.47
CA GLN A 29 -12.73 35.87 -3.81
C GLN A 29 -12.34 37.31 -4.18
N GLN A 30 -11.11 37.52 -4.65
CA GLN A 30 -10.76 38.69 -5.44
C GLN A 30 -10.45 38.25 -6.86
N ASN A 31 -11.24 38.79 -7.79
CA ASN A 31 -11.06 38.72 -9.23
C ASN A 31 -9.83 39.54 -9.64
N ALA A 32 -8.84 38.90 -10.28
CA ALA A 32 -7.79 39.60 -11.02
C ALA A 32 -8.08 39.47 -12.53
N LYS A 33 -8.40 40.61 -13.15
CA LYS A 33 -8.66 40.76 -14.58
C LYS A 33 -7.38 40.57 -15.40
N ILE A 34 -7.52 39.78 -16.45
CA ILE A 34 -6.65 39.70 -17.63
C ILE A 34 -6.66 41.06 -18.34
N LEU A 35 -5.48 41.58 -18.69
CA LEU A 35 -5.28 42.59 -19.73
C LEU A 35 -3.89 42.42 -20.35
N SER A 36 -3.85 41.99 -21.60
CA SER A 36 -2.72 42.18 -22.51
C SER A 36 -2.71 43.62 -23.04
N PRO A 37 -1.56 44.09 -23.54
CA PRO A 37 -1.62 44.70 -24.86
C PRO A 37 -0.49 44.30 -25.80
N SER A 38 -0.90 44.17 -27.04
CA SER A 38 -0.19 43.97 -28.30
C SER A 38 0.61 45.20 -28.76
N SER A 39 1.72 44.90 -29.45
CA SER A 39 2.26 45.52 -30.68
C SER A 39 2.19 47.04 -30.89
N LEU A 40 3.35 47.65 -31.13
CA LEU A 40 3.60 48.79 -32.04
C LEU A 40 5.08 48.69 -32.49
N PHE A 41 5.36 48.20 -33.71
CA PHE A 41 5.62 48.98 -34.94
C PHE A 41 6.77 50.01 -34.82
N GLY A 42 7.83 49.82 -35.62
CA GLY A 42 8.52 50.97 -36.21
C GLY A 42 10.03 50.91 -36.44
N LYS A 43 10.40 50.51 -37.67
CA LYS A 43 11.42 51.11 -38.56
C LYS A 43 12.90 50.66 -38.46
N ASN A 44 13.30 50.07 -39.59
CA ASN A 44 14.64 49.95 -40.16
C ASN A 44 15.50 51.22 -40.05
N LEU A 45 16.80 51.02 -39.86
CA LEU A 45 17.81 51.79 -40.58
C LEU A 45 18.98 50.85 -40.92
N ALA A 46 19.15 50.60 -42.22
CA ALA A 46 20.34 49.98 -42.78
C ALA A 46 21.41 51.06 -42.96
N ILE A 47 22.63 50.80 -42.50
CA ILE A 47 23.84 51.48 -42.97
C ILE A 47 24.88 50.39 -43.22
N SER A 48 25.19 50.20 -44.49
CA SER A 48 26.40 49.53 -44.96
C SER A 48 27.57 50.52 -44.93
N ASN A 49 28.76 50.04 -44.56
CA ASN A 49 29.86 49.93 -45.51
C ASN A 49 31.08 49.26 -44.87
N ASP A 50 31.70 48.43 -45.70
CA ASP A 50 32.94 47.69 -45.55
C ASP A 50 34.11 48.49 -44.96
N LEU A 51 34.99 47.80 -44.25
CA LEU A 51 36.41 47.68 -44.65
C LEU A 51 37.17 46.65 -43.79
N ASN A 52 37.85 45.77 -44.52
CA ASN A 52 39.17 45.20 -44.22
C ASN A 52 39.31 43.86 -43.46
N THR A 53 39.21 42.80 -44.26
CA THR A 53 40.16 41.67 -44.41
C THR A 53 41.36 41.52 -43.45
N GLN A 54 41.53 40.25 -43.03
CA GLN A 54 42.78 39.56 -42.64
C GLN A 54 43.35 39.78 -41.23
N LYS A 55 42.86 39.01 -40.26
CA LYS A 55 43.67 38.19 -39.32
C LYS A 55 42.77 37.57 -38.24
N LEU A 56 42.38 36.31 -38.42
CA LEU A 56 42.44 35.30 -37.35
C LEU A 56 42.16 33.92 -37.96
N MET A 57 43.22 33.33 -38.50
CA MET A 57 43.25 31.90 -38.79
C MET A 57 43.15 31.11 -37.49
N ASN A 58 42.32 30.06 -37.53
CA ASN A 58 42.48 28.81 -36.80
C ASN A 58 42.84 28.88 -35.30
N MET A 59 41.81 29.00 -34.47
CA MET A 59 41.78 28.28 -33.19
C MET A 59 40.59 27.33 -33.20
N LYS A 60 40.85 26.06 -33.53
CA LYS A 60 39.95 24.95 -33.20
C LYS A 60 39.71 24.99 -31.68
N LYS A 61 38.62 25.60 -31.24
CA LYS A 61 38.07 25.34 -29.91
C LYS A 61 37.63 23.87 -29.90
N ARG A 62 38.51 22.99 -29.43
CA ARG A 62 38.10 21.74 -28.79
C ARG A 62 37.33 22.13 -27.54
N SER A 63 36.04 22.46 -27.69
CA SER A 63 35.10 22.35 -26.58
C SER A 63 34.84 20.85 -26.44
N SER A 64 35.59 20.20 -25.56
CA SER A 64 35.14 18.91 -25.01
C SER A 64 33.87 19.20 -24.24
N LEU A 65 32.73 19.08 -24.93
CA LEU A 65 31.46 18.83 -24.28
C LEU A 65 31.65 17.52 -23.53
N VAL A 66 31.92 17.62 -22.23
CA VAL A 66 31.73 16.49 -21.33
C VAL A 66 30.22 16.25 -21.35
N ASN A 67 29.78 15.34 -22.21
CA ASN A 67 28.46 14.75 -22.09
C ASN A 67 28.47 14.03 -20.75
N CYS A 68 28.03 14.71 -19.70
CA CYS A 68 27.68 14.08 -18.45
C CYS A 68 26.36 13.35 -18.72
N SER A 69 26.44 12.20 -19.40
CA SER A 69 25.33 11.25 -19.42
C SER A 69 25.15 10.83 -17.98
N VAL A 70 24.12 11.35 -17.32
CA VAL A 70 23.63 10.76 -16.08
C VAL A 70 23.13 9.38 -16.48
N THR A 71 24.00 8.38 -16.37
CA THR A 71 23.61 6.99 -16.61
C THR A 71 22.67 6.61 -15.48
N SER A 72 21.43 6.26 -15.82
CA SER A 72 20.51 5.66 -14.85
C SER A 72 21.23 4.51 -14.13
N PRO A 73 21.04 4.37 -12.81
CA PRO A 73 21.65 3.29 -12.05
C PRO A 73 21.25 1.94 -12.64
N ALA A 74 22.16 0.96 -12.54
CA ALA A 74 21.82 -0.41 -12.92
C ALA A 74 20.61 -0.88 -12.07
N PRO A 75 19.63 -1.56 -12.67
CA PRO A 75 18.49 -2.07 -11.91
C PRO A 75 18.95 -3.16 -10.93
N PRO A 76 18.19 -3.41 -9.85
CA PRO A 76 18.46 -4.54 -8.97
C PRO A 76 18.34 -5.86 -9.74
N ALA A 77 19.01 -6.91 -9.24
CA ALA A 77 18.92 -8.25 -9.83
C ALA A 77 17.53 -8.88 -9.62
N ALA A 78 16.87 -8.54 -8.50
CA ALA A 78 15.50 -8.96 -8.22
C ALA A 78 14.74 -7.92 -7.38
N LEU A 79 13.42 -7.84 -7.63
CA LEU A 79 12.45 -7.24 -6.71
C LEU A 79 11.66 -8.35 -6.01
N LEU A 80 11.67 -8.33 -4.68
CA LEU A 80 10.93 -9.28 -3.86
C LEU A 80 9.82 -8.52 -3.12
N PHE A 81 8.57 -8.85 -3.40
CA PHE A 81 7.42 -8.19 -2.79
C PHE A 81 6.89 -9.05 -1.65
N ASP A 82 6.59 -8.46 -0.49
CA ASP A 82 5.57 -9.06 0.37
C ASP A 82 4.20 -9.06 -0.35
N CYS A 83 3.25 -9.87 0.13
CA CYS A 83 1.90 -9.90 -0.40
C CYS A 83 0.95 -8.97 0.36
N ASP A 84 0.82 -9.18 1.67
CA ASP A 84 -0.24 -8.63 2.50
C ASP A 84 0.18 -7.26 3.02
N GLY A 85 -0.55 -6.22 2.64
CA GLY A 85 -0.16 -4.84 2.93
C GLY A 85 0.79 -4.25 1.89
N VAL A 86 1.37 -5.04 0.97
CA VAL A 86 2.22 -4.52 -0.12
C VAL A 86 1.54 -4.61 -1.50
N LEU A 87 1.23 -5.80 -1.99
CA LEU A 87 0.51 -5.91 -3.27
C LEU A 87 -0.90 -5.34 -3.14
N VAL A 88 -1.51 -5.57 -1.98
CA VAL A 88 -2.89 -5.28 -1.66
C VAL A 88 -2.98 -4.97 -0.16
N ASP A 89 -3.80 -4.02 0.26
CA ASP A 89 -4.09 -3.79 1.68
C ASP A 89 -5.09 -4.86 2.19
N THR A 90 -4.65 -6.12 2.27
CA THR A 90 -5.52 -7.29 2.41
C THR A 90 -6.30 -7.32 3.71
N GLU A 91 -5.71 -6.85 4.81
CA GLU A 91 -6.42 -6.77 6.08
C GLU A 91 -7.52 -5.70 6.05
N ARG A 92 -7.22 -4.50 5.52
CA ARG A 92 -8.13 -3.36 5.52
C ARG A 92 -9.25 -3.50 4.50
N ASP A 93 -8.91 -3.92 3.29
CA ASP A 93 -9.83 -3.89 2.14
C ASP A 93 -10.34 -5.29 1.75
N GLY A 94 -9.74 -6.36 2.29
CA GLY A 94 -10.15 -7.74 2.02
C GLY A 94 -10.76 -8.45 3.23
N HIS A 95 -9.98 -8.70 4.26
CA HIS A 95 -10.40 -9.47 5.43
C HIS A 95 -11.48 -8.75 6.23
N ARG A 96 -11.30 -7.46 6.55
CA ARG A 96 -12.34 -6.66 7.21
C ARG A 96 -13.66 -6.64 6.42
N VAL A 97 -13.58 -6.46 5.10
CA VAL A 97 -14.76 -6.45 4.21
C VAL A 97 -15.47 -7.80 4.23
N SER A 98 -14.73 -8.91 4.06
CA SER A 98 -15.32 -10.26 4.10
C SER A 98 -15.88 -10.66 5.48
N PHE A 99 -15.35 -10.12 6.59
CA PHE A 99 -16.00 -10.24 7.90
C PHE A 99 -17.35 -9.54 7.91
N ASN A 100 -17.40 -8.26 7.50
CA ASN A 100 -18.63 -7.47 7.48
C ASN A 100 -19.69 -8.05 6.53
N ASP A 101 -19.28 -8.55 5.37
CA ASP A 101 -20.18 -9.23 4.42
C ASP A 101 -20.75 -10.51 5.05
N THR A 102 -19.93 -11.27 5.77
CA THR A 102 -20.39 -12.46 6.50
C THR A 102 -21.39 -12.10 7.60
N PHE A 103 -21.09 -11.05 8.38
CA PHE A 103 -21.99 -10.59 9.44
C PHE A 103 -23.32 -10.08 8.88
N THR A 104 -23.28 -9.43 7.72
CA THR A 104 -24.45 -8.94 6.99
C THR A 104 -25.28 -10.11 6.43
N GLU A 105 -24.67 -11.07 5.74
CA GLU A 105 -25.36 -12.28 5.24
C GLU A 105 -26.06 -13.06 6.36
N ARG A 106 -25.42 -13.11 7.53
CA ARG A 106 -25.96 -13.79 8.72
C ARG A 106 -26.96 -12.93 9.51
N GLY A 107 -27.09 -11.65 9.14
CA GLY A 107 -27.94 -10.66 9.79
C GLY A 107 -27.65 -10.54 11.28
N LEU A 108 -26.38 -10.35 11.64
CA LEU A 108 -25.92 -10.24 13.04
C LEU A 108 -25.96 -8.81 13.58
N GLY A 109 -26.19 -7.80 12.73
CA GLY A 109 -26.17 -6.39 13.14
C GLY A 109 -24.78 -5.91 13.58
N VAL A 110 -23.71 -6.56 13.10
CA VAL A 110 -22.31 -6.28 13.46
C VAL A 110 -21.60 -5.72 12.24
N SER A 111 -20.80 -4.68 12.45
CA SER A 111 -19.89 -4.12 11.45
C SER A 111 -18.61 -3.65 12.13
N TRP A 112 -17.47 -4.02 11.57
CA TRP A 112 -16.16 -3.56 11.98
C TRP A 112 -15.68 -2.48 10.99
N ASP A 113 -15.60 -1.24 11.47
CA ASP A 113 -14.92 -0.18 10.72
C ASP A 113 -13.40 -0.38 10.74
N VAL A 114 -12.68 0.53 10.08
CA VAL A 114 -11.22 0.42 9.92
C VAL A 114 -10.52 0.46 11.29
N ASP A 115 -10.89 1.42 12.14
CA ASP A 115 -10.22 1.64 13.43
C ASP A 115 -10.47 0.48 14.39
N LEU A 116 -11.73 0.03 14.51
CA LEU A 116 -12.09 -1.13 15.32
C LEU A 116 -11.39 -2.40 14.82
N TYR A 117 -11.32 -2.60 13.51
CA TYR A 117 -10.62 -3.77 12.96
C TYR A 117 -9.13 -3.74 13.30
N GLY A 118 -8.48 -2.57 13.24
CA GLY A 118 -7.10 -2.39 13.66
C GLY A 118 -6.84 -2.77 15.11
N GLU A 119 -7.73 -2.41 16.03
CA GLU A 119 -7.65 -2.87 17.43
C GLU A 119 -7.84 -4.39 17.56
N LEU A 120 -8.80 -4.94 16.81
CA LEU A 120 -9.10 -6.36 16.80
C LEU A 120 -7.99 -7.21 16.16
N LEU A 121 -7.14 -6.65 15.29
CA LEU A 121 -6.00 -7.35 14.71
C LEU A 121 -5.00 -7.83 15.77
N LYS A 122 -4.83 -7.07 16.86
CA LYS A 122 -3.89 -7.34 17.96
C LYS A 122 -4.19 -8.63 18.73
N ILE A 123 -5.41 -9.15 18.65
CA ILE A 123 -5.85 -10.39 19.31
C ILE A 123 -5.29 -11.63 18.59
N GLY A 124 -4.96 -11.51 17.30
CA GLY A 124 -4.55 -12.62 16.44
C GLY A 124 -5.71 -13.56 16.09
N GLY A 125 -5.64 -14.23 14.93
CA GLY A 125 -6.59 -15.27 14.51
C GLY A 125 -8.03 -14.79 14.24
N GLY A 126 -8.61 -15.19 13.10
CA GLY A 126 -9.95 -14.71 12.74
C GLY A 126 -11.08 -15.19 13.67
N LYS A 127 -10.97 -16.40 14.22
CA LYS A 127 -11.97 -16.98 15.14
C LYS A 127 -11.85 -16.40 16.54
N GLU A 128 -10.61 -16.28 17.01
CA GLU A 128 -10.24 -15.76 18.31
C GLU A 128 -10.67 -14.29 18.42
N ARG A 129 -10.43 -13.51 17.36
CA ARG A 129 -10.92 -12.13 17.21
C ARG A 129 -12.43 -12.00 17.33
N MET A 130 -13.20 -12.80 16.57
CA MET A 130 -14.67 -12.79 16.67
C MET A 130 -15.14 -13.17 18.08
N THR A 131 -14.54 -14.20 18.67
CA THR A 131 -14.89 -14.68 20.01
C THR A 131 -14.63 -13.60 21.06
N ALA A 132 -13.45 -12.98 21.03
CA ALA A 132 -13.09 -11.91 21.95
C ALA A 132 -14.01 -10.69 21.79
N TYR A 133 -14.29 -10.29 20.56
CA TYR A 133 -15.24 -9.20 20.27
C TYR A 133 -16.62 -9.48 20.87
N PHE A 134 -17.23 -10.64 20.58
CA PHE A 134 -18.55 -10.99 21.10
C PHE A 134 -18.58 -11.19 22.62
N ASN A 135 -17.49 -11.66 23.22
CA ASN A 135 -17.37 -11.71 24.68
C ASN A 135 -17.35 -10.31 25.31
N GLN A 136 -16.78 -9.32 24.62
CA GLN A 136 -16.68 -7.95 25.11
C GLN A 136 -17.97 -7.15 24.90
N VAL A 137 -18.57 -7.21 23.71
CA VAL A 137 -19.72 -6.35 23.35
C VAL A 137 -21.08 -7.03 23.48
N GLY A 138 -21.09 -8.33 23.77
CA GLY A 138 -22.29 -9.17 23.77
C GLY A 138 -22.39 -10.02 22.50
N TRP A 139 -22.86 -11.25 22.68
CA TRP A 139 -23.10 -12.18 21.59
C TRP A 139 -24.36 -11.76 20.81
N PRO A 140 -24.38 -11.88 19.46
CA PRO A 140 -25.57 -11.59 18.67
C PRO A 140 -26.76 -12.47 19.09
N GLU A 141 -28.00 -11.96 18.97
CA GLU A 141 -29.22 -12.70 19.36
C GLU A 141 -29.37 -14.06 18.66
N LYS A 142 -28.85 -14.18 17.43
CA LYS A 142 -28.85 -15.41 16.64
C LYS A 142 -27.76 -16.41 17.04
N ALA A 143 -26.83 -16.02 17.91
CA ALA A 143 -25.78 -16.92 18.37
C ALA A 143 -26.34 -17.89 19.43
N PRO A 144 -25.85 -19.13 19.46
CA PRO A 144 -26.23 -20.08 20.49
C PRO A 144 -25.73 -19.65 21.88
N SER A 145 -26.32 -20.24 22.92
CA SER A 145 -25.99 -19.93 24.32
C SER A 145 -24.89 -20.82 24.89
N GLY A 146 -24.71 -22.03 24.37
CA GLY A 146 -23.71 -22.99 24.85
C GLY A 146 -22.31 -22.73 24.29
N ASP A 147 -21.26 -22.92 25.10
CA ASP A 147 -19.88 -22.63 24.69
C ASP A 147 -19.40 -23.49 23.50
N ALA A 148 -19.76 -24.77 23.48
CA ALA A 148 -19.42 -25.67 22.38
C ALA A 148 -20.11 -25.22 21.07
N GLU A 149 -21.40 -24.90 21.15
CA GLU A 149 -22.19 -24.41 20.01
C GLU A 149 -21.69 -23.04 19.53
N ARG A 150 -21.25 -22.15 20.44
CA ARG A 150 -20.64 -20.86 20.10
C ARG A 150 -19.33 -21.03 19.36
N LYS A 151 -18.52 -22.01 19.76
CA LYS A 151 -17.28 -22.36 19.05
C LYS A 151 -17.56 -22.83 17.63
N GLU A 152 -18.57 -23.67 17.44
CA GLU A 152 -19.01 -24.11 16.10
C GLU A 152 -19.60 -22.98 15.28
N PHE A 153 -20.39 -22.09 15.90
CA PHE A 153 -20.95 -20.90 15.27
C PHE A 153 -19.84 -19.99 14.74
N VAL A 154 -18.85 -19.64 15.57
CA VAL A 154 -17.67 -18.84 15.17
C VAL A 154 -16.87 -19.54 14.07
N ALA A 155 -16.68 -20.86 14.16
CA ALA A 155 -16.02 -21.61 13.10
C ALA A 155 -16.78 -21.54 11.77
N SER A 156 -18.11 -21.57 11.80
CA SER A 156 -18.95 -21.45 10.60
C SER A 156 -18.89 -20.03 9.99
N LEU A 157 -18.84 -18.98 10.82
CA LEU A 157 -18.65 -17.61 10.37
C LEU A 157 -17.28 -17.45 9.72
N HIS A 158 -16.23 -17.96 10.37
CA HIS A 158 -14.88 -17.87 9.86
C HIS A 158 -14.74 -18.60 8.52
N LYS A 159 -15.34 -19.79 8.39
CA LYS A 159 -15.36 -20.54 7.13
C LYS A 159 -16.02 -19.71 6.02
N ARG A 160 -17.20 -19.13 6.30
CA ARG A 160 -17.91 -18.30 5.32
C ARG A 160 -17.12 -17.05 4.94
N LYS A 161 -16.50 -16.38 5.92
CA LYS A 161 -15.60 -15.24 5.70
C LYS A 161 -14.45 -15.61 4.78
N THR A 162 -13.83 -16.78 4.98
CA THR A 162 -12.74 -17.26 4.11
C THR A 162 -13.22 -17.50 2.68
N GLU A 163 -14.40 -18.08 2.48
CA GLU A 163 -15.00 -18.25 1.16
C GLU A 163 -15.26 -16.91 0.46
N LEU A 164 -15.84 -15.94 1.18
CA LEU A 164 -16.09 -14.60 0.66
C LEU A 164 -14.80 -13.85 0.33
N PHE A 165 -13.77 -13.98 1.17
CA PHE A 165 -12.46 -13.40 0.89
C PHE A 165 -11.85 -13.92 -0.42
N MET A 166 -11.89 -15.24 -0.65
CA MET A 166 -11.43 -15.82 -1.91
C MET A 166 -12.27 -15.32 -3.10
N ALA A 167 -13.60 -15.22 -2.93
CA ALA A 167 -14.48 -14.70 -3.96
C ALA A 167 -14.20 -13.21 -4.29
N LEU A 168 -13.81 -12.38 -3.31
CA LEU A 168 -13.41 -10.99 -3.55
C LEU A 168 -12.18 -10.91 -4.47
N ILE A 169 -11.19 -11.78 -4.25
CA ILE A 169 -9.99 -11.87 -5.08
C ILE A 169 -10.33 -12.34 -6.49
N GLU A 170 -11.06 -13.46 -6.61
CA GLU A 170 -11.43 -14.06 -7.89
C GLU A 170 -12.28 -13.12 -8.77
N LYS A 171 -13.15 -12.32 -8.12
CA LYS A 171 -13.98 -11.30 -8.79
C LYS A 171 -13.25 -9.98 -9.02
N LYS A 172 -11.98 -9.86 -8.64
CA LYS A 172 -11.16 -8.64 -8.77
C LYS A 172 -11.76 -7.42 -8.07
N LEU A 173 -12.42 -7.64 -6.93
CA LEU A 173 -13.03 -6.58 -6.12
C LEU A 173 -12.06 -5.98 -5.10
N LEU A 174 -10.85 -6.54 -5.02
CA LEU A 174 -9.78 -6.10 -4.13
C LEU A 174 -8.73 -5.34 -4.96
N PRO A 175 -8.48 -4.05 -4.71
CA PRO A 175 -7.56 -3.27 -5.52
C PRO A 175 -6.11 -3.60 -5.19
N LEU A 176 -5.25 -3.56 -6.21
CA LEU A 176 -3.80 -3.47 -5.98
C LEU A 176 -3.48 -2.12 -5.33
N ARG A 177 -2.44 -2.08 -4.50
CA ARG A 177 -1.94 -0.81 -3.96
C ARG A 177 -1.36 0.06 -5.10
N PRO A 178 -1.46 1.40 -4.99
CA PRO A 178 -0.96 2.32 -6.01
C PRO A 178 0.50 2.06 -6.36
N GLY A 179 0.82 2.00 -7.66
CA GLY A 179 2.17 1.79 -8.19
C GLY A 179 2.65 0.33 -8.26
N VAL A 180 1.95 -0.64 -7.67
CA VAL A 180 2.38 -2.05 -7.65
C VAL A 180 2.52 -2.62 -9.07
N ALA A 181 1.45 -2.54 -9.87
CA ALA A 181 1.47 -3.07 -11.24
C ALA A 181 2.53 -2.37 -12.09
N LYS A 182 2.63 -1.04 -11.97
CA LYS A 182 3.63 -0.21 -12.66
C LYS A 182 5.06 -0.64 -12.33
N LEU A 183 5.40 -0.80 -11.05
CA LEU A 183 6.76 -1.18 -10.63
C LEU A 183 7.11 -2.60 -11.10
N ILE A 184 6.16 -3.53 -11.04
CA ILE A 184 6.34 -4.88 -11.58
C ILE A 184 6.58 -4.83 -13.09
N ASP A 185 5.82 -4.04 -13.84
CA ASP A 185 6.01 -3.90 -15.30
C ASP A 185 7.36 -3.28 -15.65
N GLN A 186 7.79 -2.26 -14.91
CA GLN A 186 9.12 -1.67 -15.06
C GLN A 186 10.21 -2.74 -14.85
N ALA A 187 10.09 -3.55 -13.79
CA ALA A 187 11.05 -4.59 -13.45
C ALA A 187 11.12 -5.66 -14.54
N LEU A 188 9.96 -6.24 -14.91
CA LEU A 188 9.87 -7.25 -15.96
C LEU A 188 10.37 -6.71 -17.31
N GLY A 189 10.07 -5.45 -17.64
CA GLY A 189 10.53 -4.78 -18.86
C GLY A 189 12.05 -4.57 -18.94
N LYS A 190 12.74 -4.50 -17.78
CA LYS A 190 14.21 -4.42 -17.70
C LYS A 190 14.88 -5.78 -17.43
N GLY A 191 14.13 -6.88 -17.46
CA GLY A 191 14.66 -8.22 -17.20
C GLY A 191 15.02 -8.49 -15.73
N VAL A 192 14.50 -7.67 -14.81
CA VAL A 192 14.65 -7.88 -13.36
C VAL A 192 13.75 -9.03 -12.94
N LYS A 193 14.28 -9.94 -12.12
CA LYS A 193 13.48 -11.05 -11.58
C LYS A 193 12.48 -10.51 -10.56
N VAL A 194 11.26 -11.02 -10.57
CA VAL A 194 10.21 -10.61 -9.64
C VAL A 194 9.69 -11.83 -8.89
N ALA A 195 9.56 -11.72 -7.58
CA ALA A 195 8.91 -12.75 -6.78
C ALA A 195 8.08 -12.17 -5.64
N VAL A 196 7.13 -12.97 -5.15
CA VAL A 196 6.34 -12.69 -3.95
C VAL A 196 6.81 -13.59 -2.83
N CYS A 197 7.07 -13.01 -1.65
CA CYS A 197 7.56 -13.69 -0.46
C CYS A 197 6.63 -13.39 0.72
N SER A 198 5.76 -14.33 1.10
CA SER A 198 4.71 -14.09 2.08
C SER A 198 4.62 -15.20 3.14
N THR A 199 4.13 -14.85 4.33
CA THR A 199 3.78 -15.80 5.39
C THR A 199 2.36 -16.36 5.23
N SER A 200 1.54 -15.75 4.36
CA SER A 200 0.19 -16.21 4.02
C SER A 200 0.21 -17.51 3.25
N ASN A 201 -0.94 -18.20 3.26
CA ASN A 201 -1.09 -19.46 2.54
C ASN A 201 -0.96 -19.25 1.02
N GLU A 202 -0.31 -20.21 0.36
CA GLU A 202 -0.02 -20.17 -1.08
C GLU A 202 -1.27 -19.94 -1.93
N LYS A 203 -2.39 -20.57 -1.59
CA LYS A 203 -3.63 -20.44 -2.37
C LYS A 203 -4.12 -18.99 -2.46
N ALA A 204 -4.08 -18.24 -1.36
CA ALA A 204 -4.47 -16.83 -1.35
C ALA A 204 -3.47 -15.96 -2.13
N VAL A 205 -2.16 -16.17 -1.94
CA VAL A 205 -1.11 -15.43 -2.63
C VAL A 205 -1.18 -15.66 -4.14
N SER A 206 -1.30 -16.92 -4.57
CA SER A 206 -1.44 -17.31 -5.97
C SER A 206 -2.72 -16.75 -6.59
N ALA A 207 -3.83 -16.68 -5.85
CA ALA A 207 -5.06 -16.02 -6.32
C ALA A 207 -4.87 -14.51 -6.48
N ILE A 208 -4.23 -13.83 -5.52
CA ILE A 208 -3.93 -12.38 -5.62
C ILE A 208 -3.08 -12.11 -6.85
N VAL A 209 -1.99 -12.86 -7.04
CA VAL A 209 -1.09 -12.68 -8.18
C VAL A 209 -1.82 -12.98 -9.50
N SER A 210 -2.45 -14.13 -9.63
CA SER A 210 -3.09 -14.53 -10.91
C SER A 210 -4.33 -13.70 -11.26
N CYS A 211 -5.19 -13.35 -10.29
CA CYS A 211 -6.44 -12.63 -10.54
C CYS A 211 -6.24 -11.11 -10.62
N LEU A 212 -5.45 -10.53 -9.71
CA LEU A 212 -5.34 -9.07 -9.56
C LEU A 212 -4.20 -8.49 -10.40
N LEU A 213 -3.01 -9.13 -10.40
CA LEU A 213 -1.92 -8.74 -11.31
C LEU A 213 -2.13 -9.27 -12.74
N GLY A 214 -2.91 -10.34 -12.88
CA GLY A 214 -3.25 -10.96 -14.15
C GLY A 214 -2.27 -12.08 -14.56
N PRO A 215 -2.71 -12.97 -15.47
CA PRO A 215 -1.97 -14.20 -15.79
C PRO A 215 -0.60 -13.95 -16.43
N GLU A 216 -0.46 -12.88 -17.24
CA GLU A 216 0.80 -12.59 -17.93
C GLU A 216 1.93 -12.21 -16.96
N ARG A 217 1.62 -11.43 -15.92
CA ARG A 217 2.59 -11.11 -14.85
C ARG A 217 2.85 -12.34 -13.99
N ALA A 218 1.78 -13.06 -13.64
CA ALA A 218 1.86 -14.25 -12.81
C ALA A 218 2.81 -15.31 -13.39
N GLU A 219 2.79 -15.54 -14.71
CA GLU A 219 3.69 -16.50 -15.38
C GLU A 219 5.18 -16.12 -15.26
N LYS A 220 5.48 -14.83 -15.13
CA LYS A 220 6.84 -14.29 -15.05
C LYS A 220 7.32 -14.09 -13.61
N MET A 221 6.48 -14.37 -12.62
CA MET A 221 6.76 -14.16 -11.20
C MET A 221 6.87 -15.49 -10.47
N GLN A 222 7.77 -15.58 -9.49
CA GLN A 222 7.80 -16.71 -8.56
C GLN A 222 7.07 -16.39 -7.26
N ILE A 223 6.48 -17.41 -6.64
CA ILE A 223 5.75 -17.28 -5.38
C ILE A 223 6.39 -18.19 -4.34
N PHE A 224 6.77 -17.59 -3.22
CA PHE A 224 7.24 -18.26 -2.02
C PHE A 224 6.28 -17.90 -0.89
N ALA A 225 5.49 -18.87 -0.43
CA ALA A 225 4.39 -18.62 0.48
C ALA A 225 4.22 -19.71 1.54
N GLY A 226 3.65 -19.32 2.68
CA GLY A 226 3.18 -20.23 3.72
C GLY A 226 4.31 -21.03 4.35
N ASP A 227 4.17 -22.36 4.28
CA ASP A 227 5.03 -23.31 4.98
C ASP A 227 6.14 -23.89 4.07
N VAL A 228 6.44 -23.22 2.95
CA VAL A 228 7.61 -23.54 2.11
C VAL A 228 8.94 -23.36 2.87
N VAL A 229 8.91 -22.61 3.97
CA VAL A 229 9.99 -22.50 4.96
C VAL A 229 9.48 -22.84 6.36
N PRO A 230 10.32 -23.45 7.22
CA PRO A 230 9.90 -23.88 8.55
C PRO A 230 9.74 -22.71 9.55
N ARG A 231 10.46 -21.60 9.33
CA ARG A 231 10.42 -20.41 10.19
C ARG A 231 9.94 -19.21 9.37
N LYS A 232 8.91 -18.54 9.89
CA LYS A 232 8.29 -17.37 9.25
C LYS A 232 9.01 -16.08 9.66
N LYS A 233 8.73 -14.99 8.94
CA LYS A 233 9.21 -13.63 9.28
C LYS A 233 8.97 -13.40 10.80
N PRO A 234 9.96 -12.90 11.57
CA PRO A 234 11.15 -12.14 11.14
C PRO A 234 12.36 -12.99 10.74
N ASP A 235 12.24 -14.32 10.70
CA ASP A 235 13.31 -15.18 10.17
C ASP A 235 13.51 -14.90 8.66
N PRO A 236 14.77 -14.78 8.17
CA PRO A 236 15.06 -14.45 6.78
C PRO A 236 14.79 -15.59 5.79
N ALA A 237 14.45 -16.80 6.25
CA ALA A 237 14.41 -18.01 5.42
C ALA A 237 13.61 -17.85 4.12
N ILE A 238 12.47 -17.14 4.13
CA ILE A 238 11.65 -16.96 2.92
C ILE A 238 12.37 -16.12 1.86
N TYR A 239 13.09 -15.08 2.28
CA TYR A 239 13.87 -14.21 1.40
C TYR A 239 15.14 -14.90 0.92
N THR A 240 15.84 -15.62 1.82
CA THR A 240 17.00 -16.44 1.47
C THR A 240 16.63 -17.53 0.46
N LEU A 241 15.47 -18.18 0.64
CA LEU A 241 14.94 -19.15 -0.32
C LEU A 241 14.71 -18.48 -1.67
N ALA A 242 14.03 -17.33 -1.69
CA ALA A 242 13.74 -16.60 -2.92
C ALA A 242 15.00 -16.21 -3.69
N SER A 243 15.99 -15.58 -3.06
CA SER A 243 17.23 -15.20 -3.73
C SER A 243 18.03 -16.41 -4.22
N THR A 244 18.03 -17.50 -3.46
CA THR A 244 18.70 -18.76 -3.84
C THR A 244 18.03 -19.39 -5.05
N THR A 245 16.70 -19.54 -5.04
CA THR A 245 15.94 -20.11 -6.16
C THR A 245 16.04 -19.24 -7.41
N LEU A 246 16.04 -17.91 -7.24
CA LEU A 246 16.24 -16.98 -8.34
C LEU A 246 17.71 -16.93 -8.79
N GLY A 247 18.67 -17.46 -8.04
CA GLY A 247 20.09 -17.41 -8.38
C GLY A 247 20.64 -15.98 -8.46
N VAL A 248 20.31 -15.16 -7.47
CA VAL A 248 20.76 -13.76 -7.36
C VAL A 248 21.43 -13.50 -6.01
N ASP A 249 22.39 -12.57 -6.00
CA ASP A 249 23.02 -12.10 -4.76
C ASP A 249 22.01 -11.30 -3.92
N PRO A 250 21.80 -11.63 -2.63
CA PRO A 250 20.95 -10.85 -1.73
C PRO A 250 21.29 -9.35 -1.69
N ALA A 251 22.56 -8.97 -1.80
CA ALA A 251 22.99 -7.57 -1.81
C ALA A 251 22.50 -6.80 -3.06
N SER A 252 22.17 -7.53 -4.14
CA SER A 252 21.60 -6.99 -5.38
C SER A 252 20.07 -7.05 -5.41
N CYS A 253 19.42 -7.47 -4.33
CA CYS A 253 17.96 -7.56 -4.23
C CYS A 253 17.38 -6.35 -3.50
N VAL A 254 16.21 -5.90 -3.94
CA VAL A 254 15.36 -4.95 -3.21
C VAL A 254 14.06 -5.63 -2.81
N VAL A 255 13.77 -5.61 -1.51
CA VAL A 255 12.52 -6.07 -0.94
C VAL A 255 11.56 -4.88 -0.80
N VAL A 256 10.29 -5.05 -1.15
CA VAL A 256 9.20 -4.13 -0.81
C VAL A 256 8.35 -4.78 0.28
N GLU A 257 8.28 -4.15 1.44
CA GLU A 257 7.62 -4.64 2.67
C GLU A 257 6.66 -3.59 3.23
N ASP A 258 5.79 -3.97 4.16
CA ASP A 258 4.91 -3.03 4.87
C ASP A 258 5.09 -3.08 6.39
N SER A 259 5.63 -4.16 6.95
CA SER A 259 5.69 -4.41 8.39
C SER A 259 7.14 -4.44 8.94
N ALA A 260 7.31 -4.12 10.22
CA ALA A 260 8.60 -4.14 10.90
C ALA A 260 9.18 -5.56 11.00
N ILE A 261 8.30 -6.56 11.19
CA ILE A 261 8.69 -7.99 11.19
C ILE A 261 9.20 -8.41 9.81
N GLY A 262 8.53 -7.96 8.75
CA GLY A 262 8.94 -8.23 7.38
C GLY A 262 10.22 -7.51 6.98
N LEU A 263 10.36 -6.24 7.37
CA LEU A 263 11.60 -5.48 7.29
C LEU A 263 12.75 -6.24 7.98
N ALA A 264 12.56 -6.69 9.22
CA ALA A 264 13.59 -7.43 9.95
C ALA A 264 14.04 -8.71 9.20
N ALA A 265 13.11 -9.45 8.60
CA ALA A 265 13.44 -10.61 7.77
C ALA A 265 14.24 -10.23 6.52
N ALA A 266 13.86 -9.15 5.83
CA ALA A 266 14.57 -8.67 4.65
C ALA A 266 16.01 -8.22 4.99
N LYS A 267 16.18 -7.48 6.09
CA LYS A 267 17.51 -7.03 6.57
C LYS A 267 18.37 -8.20 7.01
N ALA A 268 17.80 -9.17 7.73
CA ALA A 268 18.51 -10.38 8.15
C ALA A 268 18.94 -11.26 6.96
N ALA A 269 18.23 -11.18 5.83
CA ALA A 269 18.61 -11.84 4.57
C ALA A 269 19.72 -11.10 3.81
N GLY A 270 20.21 -9.95 4.30
CA GLY A 270 21.24 -9.15 3.66
C GLY A 270 20.74 -8.29 2.50
N MET A 271 19.44 -8.03 2.42
CA MET A 271 18.82 -7.32 1.30
C MET A 271 18.55 -5.84 1.61
N LYS A 272 18.41 -5.05 0.54
CA LYS A 272 17.83 -3.71 0.63
C LYS A 272 16.33 -3.83 0.84
N CYS A 273 15.75 -2.97 1.67
CA CYS A 273 14.32 -3.01 1.97
C CYS A 273 13.72 -1.61 1.93
N ILE A 274 12.72 -1.46 1.06
CA ILE A 274 11.83 -0.30 1.01
C ILE A 274 10.55 -0.69 1.74
N VAL A 275 10.15 0.12 2.72
CA VAL A 275 8.86 -0.04 3.39
C VAL A 275 7.82 0.85 2.72
N THR A 276 6.68 0.28 2.36
CA THR A 276 5.46 1.00 1.97
C THR A 276 4.39 0.75 3.03
N LYS A 277 4.19 1.72 3.94
CA LYS A 277 3.25 1.60 5.07
C LYS A 277 1.86 1.17 4.59
N SER A 278 1.23 0.19 5.25
CA SER A 278 -0.14 -0.26 4.94
C SER A 278 -1.14 0.31 5.95
N GLY A 279 -2.43 -0.04 5.82
CA GLY A 279 -3.49 0.48 6.67
C GLY A 279 -3.29 0.23 8.17
N TYR A 280 -2.53 -0.80 8.57
CA TYR A 280 -2.35 -1.18 9.97
C TYR A 280 -0.90 -1.20 10.46
N THR A 281 0.07 -0.89 9.60
CA THR A 281 1.49 -0.90 9.97
C THR A 281 2.10 0.50 10.04
N ALA A 282 1.33 1.57 9.77
CA ALA A 282 1.86 2.92 9.61
C ALA A 282 2.65 3.46 10.82
N GLU A 283 2.29 3.00 12.02
CA GLU A 283 2.88 3.39 13.31
C GLU A 283 3.93 2.38 13.83
N GLU A 284 4.29 1.36 13.04
CA GLU A 284 5.39 0.45 13.40
C GLU A 284 6.76 1.12 13.23
N ASP A 285 7.78 0.51 13.85
CA ASP A 285 9.15 0.99 13.79
C ASP A 285 9.86 0.51 12.51
N PHE A 286 10.30 1.47 11.71
CA PHE A 286 10.99 1.25 10.44
C PHE A 286 12.40 1.85 10.41
N GLU A 287 13.04 2.08 11.57
CA GLU A 287 14.38 2.69 11.66
C GLU A 287 15.42 2.01 10.77
N ASN A 288 15.32 0.69 10.60
CA ASN A 288 16.27 -0.12 9.81
C ASN A 288 15.96 -0.22 8.31
N ALA A 289 14.92 0.46 7.81
CA ALA A 289 14.58 0.46 6.39
C ALA A 289 15.57 1.32 5.58
N ASP A 290 15.84 0.92 4.33
CA ASP A 290 16.67 1.73 3.44
C ASP A 290 15.87 2.93 2.86
N ALA A 291 14.54 2.82 2.81
CA ALA A 291 13.60 3.91 2.54
C ALA A 291 12.20 3.57 3.08
N VAL A 292 11.40 4.59 3.40
CA VAL A 292 10.03 4.44 3.89
C VAL A 292 9.11 5.38 3.13
N PHE A 293 8.01 4.86 2.60
CA PHE A 293 6.98 5.61 1.88
C PHE A 293 5.57 5.22 2.36
N ASP A 294 4.58 6.04 2.02
CA ASP A 294 3.17 5.72 2.23
C ASP A 294 2.65 4.70 1.21
N CYS A 295 3.16 4.71 -0.02
CA CYS A 295 2.91 3.73 -1.07
C CYS A 295 4.00 3.82 -2.17
N ILE A 296 3.88 3.02 -3.24
CA ILE A 296 4.74 3.15 -4.42
C ILE A 296 4.29 4.34 -5.28
N GLY A 297 2.98 4.43 -5.51
CA GLY A 297 2.33 5.52 -6.25
C GLY A 297 2.39 5.36 -7.77
N ASP A 298 1.42 5.98 -8.44
CA ASP A 298 1.35 6.11 -9.90
C ASP A 298 1.46 7.59 -10.30
N PRO A 299 1.98 7.93 -11.49
CA PRO A 299 1.99 9.31 -11.95
C PRO A 299 0.59 9.95 -11.91
N PRO A 300 0.47 11.22 -11.47
CA PRO A 300 1.54 12.17 -11.15
C PRO A 300 2.04 12.12 -9.69
N GLU A 301 1.53 11.21 -8.86
CA GLU A 301 1.85 11.10 -7.44
C GLU A 301 2.77 9.89 -7.17
N GLU A 302 3.77 9.68 -8.01
CA GLU A 302 4.75 8.61 -7.83
C GLU A 302 5.69 8.93 -6.66
N ARG A 303 5.93 7.96 -5.77
CA ARG A 303 6.87 8.10 -4.65
C ARG A 303 8.24 7.56 -5.02
N PHE A 304 8.27 6.40 -5.67
CA PHE A 304 9.48 5.80 -6.21
C PHE A 304 9.19 4.87 -7.40
N ASP A 305 10.25 4.59 -8.15
CA ASP A 305 10.27 3.74 -9.33
C ASP A 305 11.43 2.73 -9.28
N LEU A 306 11.61 1.98 -10.38
CA LEU A 306 12.70 1.01 -10.47
C LEU A 306 14.11 1.65 -10.45
N ASP A 307 14.28 2.88 -10.94
CA ASP A 307 15.57 3.56 -10.95
C ASP A 307 15.99 3.96 -9.53
N PHE A 308 15.02 4.32 -8.67
CA PHE A 308 15.25 4.49 -7.24
C PHE A 308 15.72 3.18 -6.59
N CYS A 309 15.07 2.05 -6.90
CA CYS A 309 15.51 0.73 -6.41
C CYS A 309 16.96 0.42 -6.84
N GLY A 310 17.33 0.73 -8.09
CA GLY A 310 18.71 0.58 -8.58
C GLY A 310 19.72 1.46 -7.82
N SER A 311 19.32 2.69 -7.47
CA SER A 311 20.15 3.60 -6.68
C SER A 311 20.46 3.05 -5.28
N LEU A 312 19.54 2.30 -4.66
CA LEU A 312 19.73 1.72 -3.33
C LEU A 312 20.80 0.62 -3.32
N VAL A 313 20.81 -0.24 -4.34
CA VAL A 313 21.81 -1.32 -4.46
C VAL A 313 23.17 -0.78 -4.91
N ALA A 314 23.21 0.28 -5.73
CA ALA A 314 24.46 0.90 -6.18
C ALA A 314 25.29 1.51 -5.02
N LYS A 315 24.64 2.06 -3.98
CA LYS A 315 25.32 2.63 -2.80
C LYS A 315 26.19 1.64 -2.03
N GLN A 316 26.01 0.34 -2.24
CA GLN A 316 26.77 -0.71 -1.57
C GLN A 316 28.14 -0.99 -2.22
N TYR A 317 28.32 -0.61 -3.49
CA TYR A 317 29.56 -0.83 -4.24
C TYR A 317 30.50 0.39 -4.25
N ALA A 318 30.09 1.50 -3.63
CA ALA A 318 30.93 2.68 -3.47
C ALA A 318 31.76 2.57 -2.18
N SER A 319 32.86 1.81 -2.24
CA SER A 319 33.95 1.82 -1.25
C SER A 319 35.18 2.50 -1.82
#